data_AF-A0A9Y2D621-F1
#
_entry.id   AF-A0A9Y2D621-F1
#
_cell.length_a   1.000
_cell.length_b   1.000
_cell.length_c   1.000
_cell.angle_alpha   90.00
_cell.angle_beta   90.00
_cell.angle_gamma   90.00
#
_symmetry.space_group_name_H-M   'P 1'
#
loop_
_entity.id
_entity.type
_entity.pdbx_description
1 polymer ?
#
loop_
_entity_poly.entity_id
_entity_poly.type
_entity_poly.pdbx_seq_one_letter_code
_entity_poly.pdbx_strand_id
1 'polypeptide(L)' 'MIRLERNILDQANTLMRTLEDHVLDSDVDDAEQASAVCRQLEALLALGKTRDSGMSDECAGMLEEIERRSRVMAARLPTA' A
#
# COMPACT_ATOMS: atom_id res chain seq x y z
N MET A 1 -0.14 19.72 -11.48
CA MET A 1 0.14 18.32 -11.85
C MET A 1 -0.61 17.44 -10.87
N ILE A 2 -1.89 17.12 -11.14
CA ILE A 2 -2.81 16.45 -10.20
C ILE A 2 -2.99 14.95 -10.55
N ARG A 3 -2.66 14.57 -11.79
CA ARG A 3 -2.97 13.24 -12.33
C ARG A 3 -2.11 12.13 -11.74
N LEU A 4 -0.82 12.38 -11.50
CA LEU A 4 0.10 11.38 -10.98
C LEU A 4 -0.17 11.11 -9.49
N GLU A 5 -0.30 12.18 -8.69
CA GLU A 5 -0.60 12.09 -7.25
C GLU A 5 -1.87 11.29 -7.00
N ARG A 6 -2.97 11.68 -7.66
CA ARG A 6 -4.25 11.00 -7.55
C ARG A 6 -4.18 9.55 -8.01
N ASN A 7 -3.42 9.27 -9.07
CA ASN A 7 -3.25 7.91 -9.56
C ASN A 7 -2.47 7.01 -8.58
N ILE A 8 -1.40 7.55 -7.97
CA ILE A 8 -0.65 6.84 -6.92
C ILE A 8 -1.55 6.58 -5.71
N LEU A 9 -2.32 7.58 -5.28
CA LEU A 9 -3.25 7.46 -4.16
C LEU A 9 -4.37 6.46 -4.43
N ASP A 10 -4.97 6.50 -5.62
CA ASP A 10 -6.03 5.58 -6.01
C ASP A 10 -5.49 4.14 -6.02
N GLN A 11 -4.30 3.92 -6.61
CA GLN A 11 -3.65 2.59 -6.60
C GLN A 11 -3.29 2.12 -5.19
N ALA A 12 -2.75 3.01 -4.35
CA ALA A 12 -2.37 2.67 -2.98
C ALA A 12 -3.60 2.27 -2.14
N ASN A 13 -4.73 2.96 -2.33
CA ASN A 13 -5.99 2.60 -1.67
C ASN A 13 -6.55 1.26 -2.17
N THR A 14 -6.47 0.97 -3.47
CA THR A 14 -6.89 -0.32 -4.02
C THR A 14 -6.05 -1.45 -3.43
N LEU A 15 -4.72 -1.34 -3.47
CA LEU A 15 -3.82 -2.34 -2.91
C LEU A 15 -4.03 -2.53 -1.40
N MET A 16 -4.28 -1.44 -0.65
CA MET A 16 -4.57 -1.52 0.78
C MET A 16 -5.86 -2.28 1.07
N ARG A 17 -6.94 -2.06 0.29
CA ARG A 17 -8.19 -2.82 0.44
C ARG A 17 -7.99 -4.29 0.12
N THR A 18 -7.31 -4.60 -0.98
CA THR A 18 -6.99 -5.98 -1.35
C THR A 18 -6.15 -6.69 -0.28
N LEU A 19 -5.20 -5.98 0.33
CA LEU A 19 -4.43 -6.50 1.45
C LEU A 19 -5.31 -6.78 2.68
N GLU A 20 -6.22 -5.86 3.01
CA GLU A 20 -7.18 -6.05 4.11
C GLU A 20 -8.07 -7.26 3.86
N ASP A 21 -8.59 -7.41 2.64
CA ASP A 21 -9.43 -8.54 2.25
C ASP A 21 -8.67 -9.87 2.45
N HIS A 22 -7.47 -10.02 1.88
CA HIS A 22 -6.68 -11.26 2.05
C HIS A 22 -6.27 -11.55 3.50
N VAL A 23 -5.94 -10.51 4.29
CA VAL A 23 -5.53 -10.70 5.70
C VAL A 23 -6.73 -11.08 6.58
N LEU A 24 -7.93 -10.58 6.27
CA LEU A 24 -9.13 -10.81 7.09
C LEU A 24 -9.87 -12.09 6.68
N ASP A 25 -9.86 -12.48 5.39
CA ASP A 25 -10.61 -13.65 4.89
C ASP A 25 -9.90 -15.00 5.15
N SER A 26 -8.66 -14.96 5.68
CA SER A 26 -7.99 -16.09 6.37
C SER A 26 -7.85 -17.41 5.60
N ASP A 27 -7.78 -17.41 4.27
CA ASP A 27 -7.41 -18.61 3.50
C ASP A 27 -5.88 -18.74 3.37
N VAL A 28 -5.36 -19.97 3.47
CA VAL A 28 -3.91 -20.23 3.52
C VAL A 28 -3.22 -19.92 2.18
N ASP A 29 -3.95 -20.07 1.07
CA ASP A 29 -3.48 -19.69 -0.27
C ASP A 29 -3.41 -18.17 -0.47
N ASP A 30 -4.05 -17.39 0.40
CA ASP A 30 -4.06 -15.92 0.34
C ASP A 30 -2.83 -15.28 0.97
N ALA A 31 -2.04 -16.02 1.76
CA ALA A 31 -0.86 -15.47 2.42
C ALA A 31 0.24 -15.04 1.42
N GLU A 32 0.46 -15.82 0.35
CA GLU A 32 1.42 -15.47 -0.70
C GLU A 32 0.93 -14.28 -1.53
N GLN A 33 -0.37 -14.23 -1.84
CA GLN A 33 -1.00 -13.11 -2.53
C GLN A 33 -0.95 -11.83 -1.70
N ALA A 34 -1.26 -11.90 -0.41
CA ALA A 34 -1.16 -10.77 0.50
C ALA A 34 0.28 -10.28 0.65
N SER A 35 1.27 -11.18 0.68
CA SER A 35 2.68 -10.79 0.65
C SER A 35 3.06 -10.08 -0.66
N ALA A 36 2.55 -10.55 -1.81
CA ALA A 36 2.76 -9.90 -3.09
C ALA A 36 2.13 -8.49 -3.14
N VAL A 37 0.90 -8.34 -2.62
CA VAL A 37 0.21 -7.05 -2.52
C VAL A 37 0.96 -6.09 -1.59
N CYS A 38 1.48 -6.58 -0.45
CA CYS A 38 2.34 -5.80 0.44
C CYS A 38 3.57 -5.25 -0.30
N ARG A 39 4.29 -6.07 -1.05
CA ARG A 39 5.48 -5.63 -1.81
C ARG A 39 5.13 -4.60 -2.89
N GLN A 40 4.00 -4.77 -3.58
CA GLN A 40 3.53 -3.80 -4.57
C GLN A 40 3.20 -2.46 -3.92
N LEU A 41 2.55 -2.49 -2.75
CA LEU A 41 2.20 -1.29 -1.99
C LEU A 41 3.47 -0.57 -1.49
N GLU A 42 4.46 -1.30 -0.97
CA GLU A 42 5.76 -0.76 -0.58
C GLU A 42 6.49 -0.09 -1.75
N ALA A 43 6.52 -0.73 -2.92
CA ALA A 43 7.14 -0.17 -4.11
C ALA A 43 6.43 1.13 -4.56
N LEU A 44 5.09 1.16 -4.52
CA LEU A 44 4.31 2.33 -4.87
C LEU A 44 4.53 3.49 -3.89
N LEU A 45 4.61 3.22 -2.59
CA LEU A 45 4.91 4.21 -1.56
C LEU A 45 6.35 4.76 -1.71
N ALA A 46 7.31 3.91 -2.07
CA ALA A 46 8.67 4.32 -2.33
C ALA A 46 8.77 5.26 -3.55
N LEU A 47 8.00 4.98 -4.62
CA LEU A 47 7.89 5.88 -5.78
C LEU A 47 7.37 7.26 -5.36
N GLY A 48 6.38 7.29 -4.47
CA GLY A 48 5.83 8.54 -3.96
C GLY A 48 6.82 9.40 -3.17
N LYS A 49 7.76 8.76 -2.46
CA LYS A 49 8.81 9.42 -1.67
C LYS A 49 9.99 9.91 -2.50
N THR A 50 10.02 9.64 -3.82
CA THR A 50 11.11 10.12 -4.66
C THR A 50 11.10 11.65 -4.76
N ARG A 51 12.29 12.24 -4.75
CA ARG A 51 12.52 13.69 -4.62
C ARG A 51 11.95 14.53 -5.77
N ASP A 52 11.60 13.88 -6.88
CA ASP A 52 11.05 14.45 -8.11
C ASP A 52 9.59 14.02 -8.38
N SER A 53 8.90 13.41 -7.39
CA SER A 53 7.54 12.90 -7.58
C SER A 53 6.51 14.00 -7.85
N GLY A 54 6.85 15.26 -7.57
CA GLY A 54 5.93 16.40 -7.72
C GLY A 54 4.72 16.33 -6.80
N MET A 55 4.84 15.57 -5.69
CA MET A 55 3.78 15.29 -4.75
C MET A 55 3.59 16.43 -3.73
N SER A 56 2.34 16.80 -3.53
CA SER A 56 1.87 17.73 -2.51
C SER A 56 1.96 17.12 -1.12
N ASP A 57 2.11 17.99 -0.12
CA ASP A 57 2.19 17.61 1.30
C ASP A 57 0.92 16.86 1.76
N GLU A 58 -0.25 17.21 1.21
CA GLU A 58 -1.51 16.51 1.49
C GLU A 58 -1.46 15.05 1.00
N CYS A 59 -1.05 14.84 -0.26
CA CYS A 59 -0.93 13.49 -0.81
C CYS A 59 0.16 12.68 -0.09
N ALA A 60 1.28 13.32 0.26
CA ALA A 60 2.33 12.69 1.05
C ALA A 60 1.81 12.21 2.41
N GLY A 61 1.07 13.05 3.14
CA GLY A 61 0.47 12.69 4.42
C GLY A 61 -0.53 11.53 4.32
N MET A 62 -1.30 11.47 3.24
CA MET A 62 -2.21 10.34 3.00
C MET A 62 -1.45 9.04 2.70
N LEU A 63 -0.35 9.10 1.94
CA LEU A 63 0.49 7.93 1.67
C LEU A 63 1.21 7.43 2.93
N GLU A 64 1.63 8.33 3.82
CA GLU A 64 2.19 7.96 5.13
C GLU A 64 1.17 7.20 5.99
N GLU A 65 -0.10 7.62 5.97
CA GLU A 65 -1.16 6.91 6.69
C GLU A 65 -1.46 5.53 6.08
N ILE A 66 -1.44 5.41 4.75
CA ILE A 66 -1.56 4.12 4.06
C ILE A 66 -0.39 3.20 4.42
N GLU A 67 0.84 3.72 4.44
CA GLU A 67 2.04 2.97 4.87
C GLU A 67 1.92 2.50 6.32
N ARG A 68 1.41 3.35 7.22
CA ARG A 68 1.21 2.98 8.62
C ARG A 68 0.23 1.82 8.75
N ARG A 69 -0.89 1.86 8.02
CA ARG A 69 -1.90 0.78 8.02
C ARG A 69 -1.37 -0.50 7.39
N SER A 70 -0.64 -0.40 6.28
CA SER A 70 -0.09 -1.57 5.59
C SER A 70 0.89 -2.35 6.47
N ARG A 71 1.74 -1.67 7.24
CA ARG A 71 2.64 -2.32 8.21
C ARG A 71 1.89 -3.11 9.27
N VAL A 72 0.75 -2.60 9.75
CA VAL A 72 -0.10 -3.32 10.73
C VAL A 72 -0.71 -4.58 10.10
N MET A 73 -1.13 -4.52 8.84
CA MET A 73 -1.65 -5.68 8.12
C MET A 73 -0.54 -6.70 7.80
N ALA A 74 0.61 -6.23 7.34
CA ALA A 74 1.77 -7.08 7.06
C ALA A 74 2.24 -7.85 8.30
N ALA A 75 2.18 -7.25 9.49
CA ALA A 75 2.53 -7.91 10.75
C ALA A 75 1.56 -9.04 11.15
N ARG A 76 0.37 -9.10 10.54
CA ARG A 76 -0.62 -10.17 10.73
C ARG A 76 -0.45 -11.31 9.74
N LEU A 77 0.34 -11.12 8.68
CA LEU A 77 0.63 -12.19 7.75
C LEU A 77 1.43 -13.29 8.45
N PRO A 78 1.10 -14.56 8.21
CA PRO A 78 1.91 -15.66 8.71
C PRO A 78 3.33 -15.47 8.18
N THR A 79 4.29 -15.39 9.10
CA THR A 79 5.71 -15.37 8.73
C THR A 79 6.02 -16.76 8.18
N ALA A 80 6.30 -16.84 6.89
CA ALA A 80 6.79 -18.07 6.27
C ALA A 80 8.04 -18.59 6.98
#